data_AF-A0A7J2HG74-F1
#
_entry.id   AF-A0A7J2HG74-F1
#
_cell.length_a   1.000
_cell.length_b   1.000
_cell.length_c   1.000
_cell.angle_alpha   90.00
_cell.angle_beta   90.00
_cell.angle_gamma   90.00
#
_symmetry.space_group_name_H-M   'P 1'
#
loop_
_entity.id
_entity.type
_entity.pdbx_description
1 polymer ?
#
loop_
_entity_poly.entity_id
_entity_poly.type
_entity_poly.pdbx_seq_one_letter_code
_entity_poly.pdbx_strand_id
1 'polypeptide(L)'
;MPSGDPVSVEVAKALAEVGITERDLAALSIHGPAALNDFSKSNKLLAVLEDGGQLRFHGVEGLKLIDLALVVGLKQLREDCLEEKLGGAVASQLLIPYQPLANERLLRRLELEYKQHVVVESLQNLVLEHRLAASRLIIKPEYFLYDKLRRLAVTYLPIKPQIRACFEERREDSFRIVIKGFEQVLDKLVSEGVLSKVSGGYSPTERYVLEVLSKSSTFVRFSRDLDHIFRLYLNAVLPSPLEQLRKIGLDPNLFKPVKLPDPLEFIDIETALGVQPLRIDLGIREFVEKFYGVEGDRVRVSKVAGVLNSAYVAEFELNGSLKKIFAKKYLNWTDFKWFAAWIWCIGVKNFSLMASIRMSNEIYFVNKLMELGFNTAEILHVSWPRKFIIQRYVDGVNLVEALERSKDVEEFRRIAFEVGKLLAEVHRKGICLGDCNPFSFIFAPDGRIFLVDLEQCSYNDMHSWDLAELLYYTSHYLRPKQVESFASAFAEGYLTVGDPGNLIEALDVKYARALALLASPLTPIKLKEAIMSVVRR
;
A
#
# COMPACT_ATOMS: atom_id res chain seq x y z
N MET A 1 -6.34 33.34 35.80
CA MET A 1 -4.99 33.31 35.19
C MET A 1 -4.03 34.16 36.04
N PRO A 2 -2.74 33.83 36.17
CA PRO A 2 -1.80 34.68 36.89
C PRO A 2 -1.58 35.98 36.09
N SER A 3 -1.90 37.11 36.72
CA SER A 3 -1.82 38.45 36.14
C SER A 3 -0.36 38.88 35.97
N GLY A 4 0.16 38.79 34.74
CA GLY A 4 1.50 39.28 34.39
C GLY A 4 2.13 38.66 33.13
N ASP A 5 1.61 37.54 32.63
CA ASP A 5 2.09 36.92 31.40
C ASP A 5 1.56 37.69 30.16
N PRO A 6 2.45 38.18 29.25
CA PRO A 6 2.05 38.82 27.99
C PRO A 6 1.01 38.04 27.19
N VAL A 7 1.08 36.69 27.22
CA VAL A 7 0.13 35.82 26.54
C VAL A 7 -1.26 35.95 27.17
N SER A 8 -1.36 35.94 28.49
CA SER A 8 -2.64 36.04 29.21
C SER A 8 -3.35 37.37 28.95
N VAL A 9 -2.59 38.47 28.81
CA VAL A 9 -3.16 39.80 28.51
C VAL A 9 -3.71 39.87 27.09
N GLU A 10 -3.00 39.32 26.10
CA GLU A 10 -3.49 39.31 24.72
C GLU A 10 -4.66 38.35 24.53
N VAL A 11 -4.66 37.18 25.20
CA VAL A 11 -5.79 36.25 25.19
C VAL A 11 -7.05 36.90 25.75
N ALA A 12 -6.96 37.62 26.87
CA ALA A 12 -8.11 38.32 27.45
C ALA A 12 -8.67 39.40 26.52
N LYS A 13 -7.79 40.14 25.82
CA LYS A 13 -8.20 41.13 24.81
C LYS A 13 -8.88 40.47 23.61
N ALA A 14 -8.31 39.38 23.09
CA ALA A 14 -8.89 38.62 21.99
C ALA A 14 -10.27 38.05 22.35
N LEU A 15 -10.45 37.49 23.56
CA LEU A 15 -11.75 36.99 24.01
C LEU A 15 -12.79 38.11 24.14
N ALA A 16 -12.39 39.27 24.66
CA ALA A 16 -13.26 40.43 24.79
C ALA A 16 -13.71 40.98 23.41
N GLU A 17 -12.79 41.06 22.44
CA GLU A 17 -13.08 41.50 21.07
C GLU A 17 -14.06 40.56 20.35
N VAL A 18 -13.95 39.26 20.61
CA VAL A 18 -14.83 38.24 20.05
C VAL A 18 -16.14 38.09 20.84
N GLY A 19 -16.27 38.77 21.99
CA GLY A 19 -17.48 38.79 22.81
C GLY A 19 -17.76 37.48 23.56
N ILE A 20 -16.72 36.75 23.96
CA ILE A 20 -16.83 35.46 24.67
C ILE A 20 -16.42 35.64 26.12
N THR A 21 -17.22 35.11 27.05
CA THR A 21 -16.86 35.09 28.47
C THR A 21 -16.25 33.75 28.88
N GLU A 22 -15.40 33.74 29.91
CA GLU A 22 -14.75 32.50 30.39
C GLU A 22 -15.75 31.41 30.84
N ARG A 23 -16.99 31.79 31.18
CA ARG A 23 -18.04 30.86 31.62
C ARG A 23 -18.65 30.06 30.47
N ASP A 24 -18.49 30.51 29.24
CA ASP A 24 -19.06 29.85 28.04
C ASP A 24 -18.07 28.86 27.41
N LEU A 25 -16.82 28.83 27.90
CA LEU A 25 -15.71 28.07 27.32
C LEU A 25 -15.66 26.64 27.86
N ALA A 26 -15.81 25.67 26.97
CA ALA A 26 -15.44 24.29 27.22
C ALA A 26 -13.92 24.08 27.22
N ALA A 27 -13.19 24.76 26.34
CA ALA A 27 -11.72 24.74 26.28
C ALA A 27 -11.15 25.99 25.60
N LEU A 28 -9.87 26.27 25.87
CA LEU A 28 -9.14 27.39 25.28
C LEU A 28 -7.67 27.01 25.06
N SER A 29 -7.11 27.33 23.89
CA SER A 29 -5.70 27.08 23.58
C SER A 29 -5.12 28.09 22.59
N ILE A 30 -3.81 28.30 22.67
CA ILE A 30 -3.03 29.05 21.68
C ILE A 30 -2.21 28.09 20.81
N HIS A 31 -2.30 28.23 19.49
CA HIS A 31 -1.72 27.32 18.50
C HIS A 31 -0.69 28.04 17.63
N GLY A 32 0.48 27.41 17.47
CA GLY A 32 1.58 27.94 16.66
C GLY A 32 2.88 28.12 17.46
N PRO A 33 3.76 29.01 16.99
CA PRO A 33 5.10 29.22 17.55
C PRO A 33 5.16 29.54 19.05
N ALA A 34 4.11 30.13 19.63
CA ALA A 34 4.02 30.41 21.06
C ALA A 34 4.17 29.13 21.91
N ALA A 35 3.64 27.99 21.43
CA ALA A 35 3.81 26.70 22.09
C ALA A 35 5.26 26.17 22.06
N LEU A 36 6.13 26.82 21.28
CA LEU A 36 7.57 26.56 21.15
C LEU A 36 8.41 27.66 21.82
N ASN A 37 7.77 28.50 22.65
CA ASN A 37 8.34 29.71 23.27
C ASN A 37 8.85 30.73 22.24
N ASP A 38 8.26 30.76 21.04
CA ASP A 38 8.53 31.76 20.01
C ASP A 38 7.34 32.71 19.86
N PHE A 39 7.51 33.91 20.41
CA PHE A 39 6.53 34.98 20.41
C PHE A 39 6.81 36.03 19.32
N SER A 40 7.79 35.79 18.44
CA SER A 40 8.15 36.71 17.34
C SER A 40 7.18 36.66 16.17
N LYS A 41 6.25 35.70 16.18
CA LYS A 41 5.28 35.41 15.11
C LYS A 41 3.87 35.32 15.65
N SER A 42 2.92 35.51 14.75
CA SER A 42 1.51 35.40 15.07
C SER A 42 1.07 33.96 15.33
N ASN A 43 0.09 33.82 16.22
CA ASN A 43 -0.48 32.58 16.71
C ASN A 43 -2.00 32.62 16.57
N LYS A 44 -2.63 31.46 16.57
CA LYS A 44 -4.08 31.35 16.54
C LYS A 44 -4.63 31.01 17.90
N LEU A 45 -5.70 31.68 18.31
CA LEU A 45 -6.47 31.33 19.50
C LEU A 45 -7.59 30.37 19.09
N LEU A 46 -7.72 29.23 19.77
CA LEU A 46 -8.85 28.32 19.63
C LEU A 46 -9.71 28.40 20.89
N ALA A 47 -10.92 28.93 20.74
CA ALA A 47 -11.95 29.00 21.77
C ALA A 47 -13.06 27.99 21.47
N VAL A 48 -13.26 27.03 22.36
CA VAL A 48 -14.27 25.98 22.23
C VAL A 48 -15.41 26.27 23.20
N LEU A 49 -16.64 26.43 22.69
CA LEU A 49 -17.82 26.73 23.48
C LEU A 49 -18.53 25.45 23.96
N GLU A 50 -19.06 25.48 25.17
CA GLU A 50 -19.75 24.33 25.79
C GLU A 50 -21.09 24.02 25.10
N ASP A 51 -21.93 25.05 24.92
CA ASP A 51 -23.24 24.94 24.29
C ASP A 51 -23.40 25.83 23.05
N GLY A 52 -23.72 25.21 21.91
CA GLY A 52 -23.96 25.95 20.68
C GLY A 52 -22.75 26.74 20.18
N GLY A 53 -22.92 27.48 19.09
CA GLY A 53 -21.85 28.25 18.45
C GLY A 53 -21.51 27.70 17.06
N GLN A 54 -21.84 28.50 16.04
CA GLN A 54 -21.33 28.28 14.70
C GLN A 54 -19.84 28.62 14.65
N LEU A 55 -19.08 27.92 13.81
CA LEU A 55 -17.71 28.26 13.49
C LEU A 55 -17.59 29.75 13.09
N ARG A 56 -16.77 30.51 13.81
CA ARG A 56 -16.41 31.89 13.48
C ARG A 56 -14.90 32.05 13.42
N PHE A 57 -14.45 32.75 12.40
CA PHE A 57 -13.07 33.21 12.25
C PHE A 57 -13.06 34.71 12.49
N HIS A 58 -12.34 35.16 13.52
CA HIS A 58 -12.23 36.56 13.87
C HIS A 58 -10.77 36.98 13.81
N GLY A 59 -10.42 37.85 12.84
CA GLY A 59 -9.11 38.48 12.85
C GLY A 59 -9.04 39.47 14.00
N VAL A 60 -7.96 39.43 14.78
CA VAL A 60 -7.82 40.26 15.98
C VAL A 60 -6.85 41.39 15.66
N GLU A 61 -7.31 42.64 15.75
CA GLU A 61 -6.48 43.80 15.36
C GLU A 61 -5.71 44.39 16.55
N GLY A 62 -4.46 44.80 16.32
CA GLY A 62 -3.65 45.48 17.33
C GLY A 62 -3.01 44.60 18.41
N LEU A 63 -3.09 43.27 18.26
CA LEU A 63 -2.37 42.29 19.09
C LEU A 63 -1.06 41.87 18.41
N LYS A 64 -0.01 41.59 19.21
CA LYS A 64 1.31 41.20 18.68
C LYS A 64 1.45 39.69 18.52
N LEU A 65 0.74 38.91 19.34
CA LEU A 65 0.89 37.47 19.46
C LEU A 65 -0.25 36.70 18.80
N ILE A 66 -1.47 37.27 18.75
CA ILE A 66 -2.66 36.58 18.23
C ILE A 66 -3.19 37.36 17.03
N ASP A 67 -3.23 36.74 15.85
CA ASP A 67 -3.77 37.35 14.62
C ASP A 67 -5.18 36.83 14.27
N LEU A 68 -5.53 35.63 14.75
CA LEU A 68 -6.79 34.98 14.42
C LEU A 68 -7.34 34.19 15.61
N ALA A 69 -8.59 34.46 15.95
CA ALA A 69 -9.38 33.67 16.88
C ALA A 69 -10.36 32.76 16.12
N LEU A 70 -10.33 31.48 16.45
CA LEU A 70 -11.19 30.42 15.98
C LEU A 70 -12.18 30.09 17.10
N VAL A 71 -13.46 30.35 16.87
CA VAL A 71 -14.53 30.04 17.82
C VAL A 71 -15.38 28.93 17.25
N VAL A 72 -15.59 27.87 18.02
CA VAL A 72 -16.37 26.72 17.57
C VAL A 72 -17.12 26.07 18.74
N GLY A 73 -18.33 25.57 18.51
CA GLY A 73 -19.01 24.75 19.50
C GLY A 73 -18.35 23.38 19.65
N LEU A 74 -18.29 22.82 20.87
CA LEU A 74 -17.65 21.54 21.16
C LEU A 74 -18.16 20.40 20.25
N LYS A 75 -19.47 20.34 20.02
CA LYS A 75 -20.07 19.34 19.13
C LYS A 75 -19.51 19.44 17.70
N GLN A 76 -19.42 20.66 17.16
CA GLN A 76 -18.92 20.90 15.79
C GLN A 76 -17.44 20.54 15.67
N LEU A 77 -16.62 20.92 16.66
CA LEU A 77 -15.21 20.56 16.68
C LEU A 77 -15.01 19.06 16.74
N ARG A 78 -15.80 18.35 17.56
CA ARG A 78 -15.73 16.89 17.65
C ARG A 78 -16.10 16.21 16.33
N GLU A 79 -17.17 16.69 15.68
CA GLU A 79 -17.55 16.20 14.35
C GLU A 79 -16.49 16.50 13.28
N ASP A 80 -15.79 17.64 13.38
CA ASP A 80 -14.65 17.95 12.52
C ASP A 80 -13.44 17.06 12.82
N CYS A 81 -13.21 16.66 14.08
CA CYS A 81 -12.14 15.73 14.46
C CYS A 81 -12.41 14.29 13.97
N LEU A 82 -13.67 13.84 13.98
CA LEU A 82 -14.01 12.46 13.64
C LEU A 82 -14.27 12.25 12.14
N GLU A 83 -14.81 13.24 11.45
CA GLU A 83 -15.34 13.11 10.08
C GLU A 83 -14.96 14.29 9.17
N GLU A 84 -14.14 15.25 9.64
CA GLU A 84 -13.79 16.47 8.93
C GLU A 84 -15.02 17.17 8.31
N LYS A 85 -16.11 17.28 9.08
CA LYS A 85 -17.37 17.91 8.61
C LYS A 85 -17.20 19.36 8.18
N LEU A 86 -16.23 20.07 8.77
CA LEU A 86 -15.85 21.44 8.41
C LEU A 86 -14.62 21.44 7.49
N GLY A 87 -14.33 20.32 6.83
CA GLY A 87 -13.15 20.11 6.00
C GLY A 87 -11.84 20.01 6.77
N GLY A 88 -11.89 19.81 8.10
CA GLY A 88 -10.71 19.81 8.97
C GLY A 88 -10.17 21.21 9.27
N ALA A 89 -10.91 22.28 8.93
CA ALA A 89 -10.44 23.66 9.10
C ALA A 89 -10.05 23.97 10.55
N VAL A 90 -10.82 23.48 11.53
CA VAL A 90 -10.55 23.71 12.95
C VAL A 90 -9.72 22.57 13.53
N ALA A 91 -10.08 21.32 13.21
CA ALA A 91 -9.38 20.15 13.71
C ALA A 91 -7.87 20.17 13.33
N SER A 92 -7.52 20.71 12.16
CA SER A 92 -6.13 20.89 11.72
C SER A 92 -5.24 21.65 12.70
N GLN A 93 -5.81 22.51 13.56
CA GLN A 93 -5.06 23.20 14.60
C GLN A 93 -4.47 22.23 15.63
N LEU A 94 -5.07 21.06 15.83
CA LEU A 94 -4.59 20.01 16.74
C LEU A 94 -3.40 19.23 16.17
N LEU A 95 -3.00 19.50 14.92
CA LEU A 95 -1.75 19.00 14.32
C LEU A 95 -0.59 20.01 14.46
N ILE A 96 -0.89 21.23 14.90
CA ILE A 96 0.09 22.28 15.17
C ILE A 96 0.41 22.26 16.67
N PRO A 97 1.68 22.50 17.09
CA PRO A 97 2.00 22.70 18.50
C PRO A 97 1.06 23.72 19.15
N TYR A 98 0.55 23.40 20.34
CA TYR A 98 -0.38 24.26 21.05
C TYR A 98 -0.12 24.25 22.55
N GLN A 99 -0.49 25.33 23.22
CA GLN A 99 -0.49 25.47 24.67
C GLN A 99 -1.94 25.55 25.16
N PRO A 100 -2.39 24.59 25.99
CA PRO A 100 -3.67 24.67 26.67
C PRO A 100 -3.72 25.84 27.65
N LEU A 101 -4.80 26.62 27.61
CA LEU A 101 -5.08 27.70 28.54
C LEU A 101 -6.27 27.37 29.45
N ALA A 102 -7.23 26.56 28.94
CA ALA A 102 -8.31 25.98 29.71
C ALA A 102 -8.65 24.56 29.22
N ASN A 103 -8.92 23.66 30.17
CA ASN A 103 -9.37 22.28 29.94
C ASN A 103 -8.45 21.44 29.02
N GLU A 104 -7.18 21.28 29.43
CA GLU A 104 -6.18 20.46 28.71
C GLU A 104 -6.66 19.03 28.43
N ARG A 105 -7.37 18.40 29.37
CA ARG A 105 -7.87 17.02 29.19
C ARG A 105 -8.82 16.91 28.00
N LEU A 106 -9.69 17.91 27.80
CA LEU A 106 -10.61 17.94 26.67
C LEU A 106 -9.86 18.13 25.35
N LEU A 107 -8.93 19.09 25.29
CA LEU A 107 -8.12 19.35 24.10
C LEU A 107 -7.29 18.13 23.70
N ARG A 108 -6.64 17.47 24.67
CA ARG A 108 -5.86 16.26 24.42
C ARG A 108 -6.72 15.11 23.92
N ARG A 109 -7.96 14.97 24.42
CA ARG A 109 -8.89 13.96 23.90
C ARG A 109 -9.26 14.24 22.44
N LEU A 110 -9.61 15.48 22.11
CA LEU A 110 -9.94 15.89 20.73
C LEU A 110 -8.74 15.73 19.79
N GLU A 111 -7.54 16.06 20.26
CA GLU A 111 -6.29 15.84 19.53
C GLU A 111 -6.09 14.36 19.17
N LEU A 112 -6.29 13.45 20.13
CA LEU A 112 -6.17 12.01 19.87
C LEU A 112 -7.27 11.50 18.95
N GLU A 113 -8.52 11.98 19.09
CA GLU A 113 -9.62 11.66 18.17
C GLU A 113 -9.27 12.08 16.72
N TYR A 114 -8.75 13.30 16.53
CA TYR A 114 -8.37 13.78 15.20
C TYR A 114 -7.15 13.07 14.63
N LYS A 115 -6.11 12.81 15.43
CA LYS A 115 -4.94 12.04 14.98
C LYS A 115 -5.32 10.62 14.59
N GLN A 116 -6.27 9.99 15.29
CA GLN A 116 -6.81 8.69 14.88
C GLN A 116 -7.52 8.77 13.53
N HIS A 117 -8.33 9.80 13.30
CA HIS A 117 -8.94 10.02 11.98
C HIS A 117 -7.86 10.14 10.88
N VAL A 118 -6.85 10.98 11.10
CA VAL A 118 -5.74 11.18 10.14
C VAL A 118 -4.98 9.88 9.86
N VAL A 119 -4.64 9.11 10.89
CA VAL A 119 -3.93 7.84 10.71
C VAL A 119 -4.77 6.86 9.91
N VAL A 120 -6.05 6.68 10.26
CA VAL A 120 -6.94 5.74 9.55
C VAL A 120 -7.13 6.15 8.09
N GLU A 121 -7.32 7.44 7.83
CA GLU A 121 -7.45 8.00 6.47
C GLU A 121 -6.19 7.72 5.63
N SER A 122 -5.01 8.09 6.13
CA SER A 122 -3.75 7.86 5.42
C SER A 122 -3.43 6.37 5.26
N LEU A 123 -3.77 5.52 6.24
CA LEU A 123 -3.66 4.05 6.10
C LEU A 123 -4.54 3.51 4.98
N GLN A 124 -5.80 3.95 4.90
CA GLN A 124 -6.69 3.54 3.81
C GLN A 124 -6.12 3.96 2.45
N ASN A 125 -5.58 5.17 2.34
CA ASN A 125 -4.94 5.65 1.12
C ASN A 125 -3.73 4.79 0.72
N LEU A 126 -2.87 4.44 1.68
CA LEU A 126 -1.75 3.52 1.44
C LEU A 126 -2.22 2.14 0.99
N VAL A 127 -3.25 1.58 1.62
CA VAL A 127 -3.81 0.29 1.21
C VAL A 127 -4.38 0.33 -0.21
N LEU A 128 -5.06 1.41 -0.58
CA LEU A 128 -5.61 1.55 -1.93
C LEU A 128 -4.53 1.75 -3.00
N GLU A 129 -3.43 2.43 -2.64
CA GLU A 129 -2.31 2.67 -3.52
C GLU A 129 -1.42 1.43 -3.70
N HIS A 130 -1.04 0.81 -2.58
CA HIS A 130 -0.11 -0.30 -2.54
C HIS A 130 -0.77 -1.68 -2.54
N ARG A 131 -2.10 -1.75 -2.46
CA ARG A 131 -2.91 -2.99 -2.47
C ARG A 131 -2.41 -4.00 -1.43
N LEU A 132 -2.25 -5.27 -1.79
CA LEU A 132 -1.85 -6.34 -0.86
C LEU A 132 -0.46 -6.12 -0.26
N ALA A 133 0.47 -5.56 -1.04
CA ALA A 133 1.79 -5.17 -0.58
C ALA A 133 1.78 -4.14 0.56
N ALA A 134 0.67 -3.44 0.81
CA ALA A 134 0.54 -2.54 1.95
C ALA A 134 0.78 -3.26 3.29
N SER A 135 0.45 -4.55 3.40
CA SER A 135 0.72 -5.37 4.59
C SER A 135 2.21 -5.64 4.84
N ARG A 136 3.08 -5.27 3.90
CA ARG A 136 4.54 -5.44 3.96
C ARG A 136 5.28 -4.11 4.16
N LEU A 137 4.55 -3.01 4.26
CA LEU A 137 5.14 -1.69 4.47
C LEU A 137 5.43 -1.48 5.95
N ILE A 138 6.57 -0.85 6.22
CA ILE A 138 6.97 -0.37 7.54
C ILE A 138 6.80 1.15 7.52
N ILE A 139 5.77 1.62 8.21
CA ILE A 139 5.35 3.02 8.21
C ILE A 139 5.81 3.67 9.52
N LYS A 140 6.59 4.73 9.42
CA LYS A 140 7.01 5.51 10.60
C LYS A 140 5.95 6.55 10.98
N PRO A 141 5.79 6.92 12.27
CA PRO A 141 4.81 7.92 12.70
C PRO A 141 4.83 9.24 11.93
N GLU A 142 6.02 9.66 11.48
CA GLU A 142 6.30 10.84 10.66
C GLU A 142 5.45 10.88 9.39
N TYR A 143 5.21 9.72 8.77
CA TYR A 143 4.43 9.60 7.55
C TYR A 143 3.05 10.24 7.71
N PHE A 144 2.33 9.89 8.78
CA PHE A 144 0.95 10.33 9.01
C PHE A 144 0.86 11.84 9.21
N LEU A 145 1.82 12.41 9.94
CA LEU A 145 1.91 13.85 10.15
C LEU A 145 2.20 14.59 8.84
N TYR A 146 3.27 14.20 8.14
CA TYR A 146 3.71 14.93 6.95
C TYR A 146 2.78 14.73 5.75
N ASP A 147 2.14 13.57 5.62
CA ASP A 147 1.09 13.33 4.63
C ASP A 147 -0.06 14.32 4.82
N LYS A 148 -0.60 14.43 6.04
CA LYS A 148 -1.72 15.34 6.33
C LYS A 148 -1.32 16.81 6.20
N LEU A 149 -0.16 17.21 6.72
CA LEU A 149 0.32 18.59 6.60
C LEU A 149 0.53 19.01 5.14
N ARG A 150 1.05 18.13 4.28
CA ARG A 150 1.19 18.41 2.85
C ARG A 150 -0.16 18.54 2.16
N ARG A 151 -1.13 17.64 2.45
CA ARG A 151 -2.49 17.75 1.92
C ARG A 151 -3.15 19.07 2.34
N LEU A 152 -3.08 19.42 3.63
CA LEU A 152 -3.59 20.68 4.18
C LEU A 152 -2.93 21.91 3.57
N ALA A 153 -1.61 21.88 3.33
CA ALA A 153 -0.90 22.98 2.68
C ALA A 153 -1.38 23.20 1.23
N VAL A 154 -1.99 22.22 0.58
CA VAL A 154 -2.59 22.38 -0.75
C VAL A 154 -4.05 22.80 -0.65
N THR A 155 -4.82 22.17 0.25
CA THR A 155 -6.28 22.31 0.31
C THR A 155 -6.77 23.50 1.15
N TYR A 156 -6.06 23.87 2.22
CA TYR A 156 -6.46 24.90 3.18
C TYR A 156 -5.35 25.95 3.37
N LEU A 157 -5.29 26.95 2.48
CA LEU A 157 -4.23 27.97 2.49
C LEU A 157 -4.00 28.70 3.85
N PRO A 158 -5.02 29.04 4.65
CA PRO A 158 -4.84 29.79 5.90
C PRO A 158 -3.99 29.08 6.98
N ILE A 159 -3.73 27.78 6.86
CA ILE A 159 -2.84 27.07 7.80
C ILE A 159 -1.35 27.21 7.46
N LYS A 160 -1.02 27.58 6.21
CA LYS A 160 0.37 27.63 5.72
C LYS A 160 1.33 28.44 6.60
N PRO A 161 0.98 29.63 7.12
CA PRO A 161 1.89 30.39 7.99
C PRO A 161 2.31 29.61 9.24
N GLN A 162 1.37 28.92 9.89
CA GLN A 162 1.65 28.07 11.05
C GLN A 162 2.49 26.85 10.66
N ILE A 163 2.18 26.19 9.53
CA ILE A 163 2.99 25.06 9.06
C ILE A 163 4.43 25.51 8.81
N ARG A 164 4.66 26.67 8.19
CA ARG A 164 6.02 27.19 7.99
C ARG A 164 6.73 27.46 9.31
N ALA A 165 6.10 28.24 10.18
CA ALA A 165 6.72 28.65 11.42
C ALA A 165 7.06 27.44 12.32
N CYS A 166 6.19 26.42 12.35
CA CYS A 166 6.41 25.23 13.18
C CYS A 166 7.26 24.15 12.47
N PHE A 167 6.97 23.79 11.22
CA PHE A 167 7.53 22.59 10.58
C PHE A 167 8.58 22.86 9.49
N GLU A 168 8.68 24.10 8.98
CA GLU A 168 9.78 24.51 8.09
C GLU A 168 10.94 25.12 8.90
N GLU A 169 10.64 26.00 9.85
CA GLU A 169 11.65 26.76 10.60
C GLU A 169 12.04 26.16 11.96
N ARG A 170 11.10 25.50 12.65
CA ARG A 170 11.29 24.89 13.99
C ARG A 170 10.96 23.40 14.01
N ARG A 171 11.35 22.70 12.94
CA ARG A 171 10.93 21.33 12.63
C ARG A 171 11.11 20.34 13.79
N GLU A 172 12.31 20.26 14.35
CA GLU A 172 12.66 19.27 15.37
C GLU A 172 11.86 19.46 16.66
N ASP A 173 11.75 20.71 17.12
CA ASP A 173 10.98 21.06 18.32
C ASP A 173 9.49 20.73 18.15
N SER A 174 8.90 21.16 17.03
CA SER A 174 7.49 20.90 16.71
C SER A 174 7.20 19.42 16.59
N PHE A 175 8.08 18.69 15.91
CA PHE A 175 7.96 17.25 15.72
C PHE A 175 7.93 16.50 17.05
N ARG A 176 8.89 16.77 17.94
CA ARG A 176 9.00 16.12 19.27
C ARG A 176 7.74 16.27 20.12
N ILE A 177 7.01 17.36 19.97
CA ILE A 177 5.75 17.61 20.69
C ILE A 177 4.60 16.84 20.03
N VAL A 178 4.42 17.02 18.73
CA VAL A 178 3.23 16.53 18.01
C VAL A 178 3.25 15.01 17.84
N ILE A 179 4.42 14.39 17.67
CA ILE A 179 4.52 12.97 17.34
C ILE A 179 4.00 12.05 18.45
N LYS A 180 4.13 12.46 19.72
CA LYS A 180 3.66 11.68 20.88
C LYS A 180 2.18 11.33 20.83
N GLY A 181 1.37 12.22 20.25
CA GLY A 181 -0.07 11.97 20.06
C GLY A 181 -0.32 10.93 18.96
N PHE A 182 0.50 10.92 17.90
CA PHE A 182 0.43 9.90 16.85
C PHE A 182 0.87 8.55 17.38
N GLU A 183 1.96 8.47 18.15
CA GLU A 183 2.42 7.23 18.78
C GLU A 183 1.35 6.60 19.68
N GLN A 184 0.67 7.40 20.52
CA GLN A 184 -0.45 6.93 21.35
C GLN A 184 -1.60 6.34 20.51
N VAL A 185 -1.95 6.99 19.40
CA VAL A 185 -2.98 6.51 18.47
C VAL A 185 -2.54 5.23 17.76
N LEU A 186 -1.28 5.16 17.33
CA LEU A 186 -0.73 3.99 16.64
C LEU A 186 -0.69 2.77 17.57
N ASP A 187 -0.24 2.93 18.81
CA ASP A 187 -0.27 1.85 19.81
C ASP A 187 -1.71 1.39 20.12
N LYS A 188 -2.68 2.33 20.15
CA LYS A 188 -4.10 1.97 20.24
C LYS A 188 -4.56 1.13 19.04
N LEU A 189 -4.24 1.54 17.81
CA LEU A 189 -4.58 0.79 16.60
C LEU A 189 -3.88 -0.58 16.51
N VAL A 190 -2.71 -0.72 17.13
CA VAL A 190 -2.06 -2.03 17.32
C VAL A 190 -2.91 -2.91 18.24
N SER A 191 -3.39 -2.38 19.37
CA SER A 191 -4.26 -3.13 20.28
C SER A 191 -5.60 -3.53 19.66
N GLU A 192 -6.09 -2.77 18.69
CA GLU A 192 -7.32 -3.05 17.92
C GLU A 192 -7.08 -4.04 16.76
N GLY A 193 -5.84 -4.43 16.48
CA GLY A 193 -5.48 -5.35 15.40
C GLY A 193 -5.51 -4.74 13.99
N VAL A 194 -5.58 -3.42 13.88
CA VAL A 194 -5.48 -2.66 12.62
C VAL A 194 -4.02 -2.61 12.14
N LEU A 195 -3.11 -2.41 13.08
CA LEU A 195 -1.66 -2.36 12.86
C LEU A 195 -0.96 -3.47 13.64
N SER A 196 0.27 -3.76 13.23
CA SER A 196 1.25 -4.55 13.97
C SER A 196 2.49 -3.69 14.19
N LYS A 197 3.15 -3.88 15.33
CA LYS A 197 4.42 -3.21 15.65
C LYS A 197 5.56 -4.06 15.11
N VAL A 198 6.42 -3.47 14.28
CA VAL A 198 7.54 -4.14 13.62
C VAL A 198 8.84 -3.37 13.89
N SER A 199 9.98 -3.98 13.60
CA SER A 199 11.27 -3.29 13.75
C SER A 199 11.30 -2.05 12.85
N GLY A 200 11.43 -0.87 13.47
CA GLY A 200 11.50 0.41 12.75
C GLY A 200 10.16 1.13 12.49
N GLY A 201 9.00 0.57 12.88
CA GLY A 201 7.72 1.28 12.71
C GLY A 201 6.47 0.41 12.91
N TYR A 202 5.44 0.68 12.11
CA TYR A 202 4.14 0.01 12.15
C TYR A 202 3.79 -0.56 10.77
N SER A 203 3.17 -1.74 10.73
CA SER A 203 2.69 -2.35 9.48
C SER A 203 1.18 -2.62 9.55
N PRO A 204 0.39 -2.30 8.49
CA PRO A 204 -1.00 -2.72 8.36
C PRO A 204 -1.13 -4.24 8.47
N THR A 205 -2.08 -4.72 9.28
CA THR A 205 -2.33 -6.16 9.35
C THR A 205 -2.96 -6.64 8.05
N GLU A 206 -2.65 -7.88 7.65
CA GLU A 206 -3.23 -8.51 6.46
C GLU A 206 -4.76 -8.47 6.48
N ARG A 207 -5.36 -8.72 7.66
CA ARG A 207 -6.81 -8.63 7.87
C ARG A 207 -7.35 -7.25 7.52
N TYR A 208 -6.73 -6.18 8.03
CA TYR A 208 -7.16 -4.82 7.76
C TYR A 208 -7.02 -4.46 6.27
N VAL A 209 -5.91 -4.86 5.64
CA VAL A 209 -5.67 -4.66 4.21
C VAL A 209 -6.78 -5.31 3.38
N LEU A 210 -7.11 -6.57 3.65
CA LEU A 210 -8.16 -7.30 2.94
C LEU A 210 -9.55 -6.66 3.16
N GLU A 211 -9.86 -6.23 4.39
CA GLU A 211 -11.12 -5.54 4.71
C GLU A 211 -11.29 -4.23 3.95
N VAL A 212 -10.24 -3.41 3.86
CA VAL A 212 -10.28 -2.15 3.12
C VAL A 212 -10.48 -2.43 1.63
N LEU A 213 -9.73 -3.38 1.07
CA LEU A 213 -9.82 -3.73 -0.35
C LEU A 213 -11.18 -4.33 -0.73
N SER A 214 -11.84 -5.07 0.16
CA SER A 214 -13.17 -5.65 -0.09
C SER A 214 -14.28 -4.60 -0.05
N LYS A 215 -14.13 -3.54 0.75
CA LYS A 215 -15.14 -2.48 0.92
C LYS A 215 -15.02 -1.36 -0.11
N SER A 216 -13.87 -1.24 -0.78
CA SER A 216 -13.60 -0.13 -1.69
C SER A 216 -13.92 -0.47 -3.15
N SER A 217 -14.88 0.25 -3.75
CA SER A 217 -14.80 0.50 -5.20
C SER A 217 -13.82 1.67 -5.41
N THR A 218 -12.91 1.55 -6.38
CA THR A 218 -11.84 2.53 -6.67
C THR A 218 -12.34 3.98 -6.85
N PHE A 219 -13.64 4.14 -7.15
CA PHE A 219 -14.34 5.41 -7.29
C PHE A 219 -14.49 6.21 -5.97
N VAL A 220 -14.43 5.53 -4.81
CA VAL A 220 -14.62 6.15 -3.47
C VAL A 220 -13.42 7.02 -3.03
N ARG A 221 -12.21 6.77 -3.55
CA ARG A 221 -11.00 7.57 -3.22
C ARG A 221 -11.10 9.00 -3.77
N PHE A 222 -11.49 9.13 -5.03
CA PHE A 222 -11.62 10.44 -5.69
C PHE A 222 -12.78 11.26 -5.13
N SER A 223 -13.88 10.60 -4.71
CA SER A 223 -15.00 11.30 -4.09
C SER A 223 -14.63 11.85 -2.71
N ARG A 224 -13.89 11.12 -1.86
CA ARG A 224 -13.57 11.60 -0.50
C ARG A 224 -12.68 12.83 -0.48
N ASP A 225 -11.56 12.86 -1.21
CA ASP A 225 -10.66 14.03 -1.20
C ASP A 225 -11.36 15.28 -1.78
N LEU A 226 -12.16 15.09 -2.84
CA LEU A 226 -13.01 16.16 -3.37
C LEU A 226 -14.11 16.56 -2.39
N ASP A 227 -14.78 15.62 -1.74
CA ASP A 227 -15.81 15.88 -0.74
C ASP A 227 -15.24 16.70 0.43
N HIS A 228 -14.01 16.45 0.87
CA HIS A 228 -13.36 17.24 1.92
C HIS A 228 -13.11 18.68 1.46
N ILE A 229 -12.59 18.86 0.25
CA ILE A 229 -12.42 20.19 -0.35
C ILE A 229 -13.78 20.88 -0.50
N PHE A 230 -14.78 20.17 -1.02
CA PHE A 230 -16.14 20.69 -1.15
C PHE A 230 -16.73 21.06 0.21
N ARG A 231 -16.59 20.25 1.26
CA ARG A 231 -17.04 20.58 2.62
C ARG A 231 -16.28 21.79 3.17
N LEU A 232 -14.96 21.84 3.02
CA LEU A 232 -14.13 22.96 3.44
C LEU A 232 -14.59 24.29 2.83
N TYR A 233 -14.96 24.30 1.55
CA TYR A 233 -15.33 25.52 0.83
C TYR A 233 -16.85 25.79 0.73
N LEU A 234 -17.71 24.77 0.89
CA LEU A 234 -19.18 24.88 0.82
C LEU A 234 -19.88 24.83 2.18
N ASN A 235 -19.43 23.99 3.13
CA ASN A 235 -20.04 23.90 4.48
C ASN A 235 -19.48 24.95 5.43
N ALA A 236 -18.34 25.54 5.09
CA ALA A 236 -17.91 26.71 5.80
C ALA A 236 -18.93 27.81 5.46
N VAL A 237 -19.68 28.20 6.50
CA VAL A 237 -20.38 29.47 6.65
C VAL A 237 -19.33 30.58 6.57
N LEU A 238 -18.64 30.66 5.44
CA LEU A 238 -17.70 31.71 5.09
C LEU A 238 -18.56 32.82 4.49
N PRO A 239 -18.44 34.05 4.94
CA PRO A 239 -18.73 35.18 4.07
C PRO A 239 -17.69 35.16 2.94
N SER A 240 -17.81 34.21 2.01
CA SER A 240 -16.87 33.84 0.95
C SER A 240 -15.43 33.45 1.39
N PRO A 241 -14.86 32.36 0.84
CA PRO A 241 -13.41 32.10 0.91
C PRO A 241 -12.56 33.31 0.48
N LEU A 242 -13.14 34.20 -0.35
CA LEU A 242 -12.57 35.45 -0.81
C LEU A 242 -12.39 36.49 0.31
N GLU A 243 -13.19 36.51 1.40
CA GLU A 243 -12.95 37.45 2.51
C GLU A 243 -11.76 37.05 3.36
N GLN A 244 -11.56 35.75 3.62
CA GLN A 244 -10.33 35.29 4.28
C GLN A 244 -9.11 35.55 3.39
N LEU A 245 -9.19 35.27 2.08
CA LEU A 245 -8.11 35.59 1.14
C LEU A 245 -7.88 37.10 0.98
N ARG A 246 -8.92 37.94 1.08
CA ARG A 246 -8.80 39.41 1.07
C ARG A 246 -8.18 39.94 2.37
N LYS A 247 -8.56 39.38 3.52
CA LYS A 247 -8.10 39.83 4.86
C LYS A 247 -6.69 39.32 5.20
N ILE A 248 -6.27 38.15 4.71
CA ILE A 248 -4.87 37.72 4.77
C ILE A 248 -3.98 38.56 3.82
N GLY A 249 -4.60 39.45 3.04
CA GLY A 249 -3.94 40.21 2.00
C GLY A 249 -3.51 39.29 0.86
N LEU A 250 -3.17 39.89 -0.27
CA LEU A 250 -2.40 39.24 -1.32
C LEU A 250 -0.97 38.98 -0.81
N ASP A 251 -0.77 38.33 0.35
CA ASP A 251 0.54 37.93 0.81
C ASP A 251 1.09 36.92 -0.20
N PRO A 252 2.11 37.29 -1.01
CA PRO A 252 2.67 36.39 -2.02
C PRO A 252 3.23 35.12 -1.37
N ASN A 253 3.54 35.17 -0.07
CA ASN A 253 4.03 34.03 0.67
C ASN A 253 2.98 32.93 0.85
N LEU A 254 1.67 33.20 0.79
CA LEU A 254 0.65 32.15 0.82
C LEU A 254 0.68 31.24 -0.42
N PHE A 255 1.11 31.76 -1.57
CA PHE A 255 1.22 30.99 -2.81
C PHE A 255 2.55 30.24 -2.93
N LYS A 256 3.56 30.63 -2.13
CA LYS A 256 4.82 29.86 -2.06
C LYS A 256 4.54 28.45 -1.51
N PRO A 257 5.17 27.39 -2.05
CA PRO A 257 5.07 26.06 -1.48
C PRO A 257 5.75 26.03 -0.11
N VAL A 258 5.25 25.19 0.80
CA VAL A 258 5.88 24.94 2.11
C VAL A 258 6.90 23.83 1.96
N LYS A 259 8.10 23.97 2.56
CA LYS A 259 9.15 22.96 2.48
C LYS A 259 8.99 21.92 3.58
N LEU A 260 8.18 20.90 3.29
CA LEU A 260 8.00 19.73 4.16
C LEU A 260 8.78 18.51 3.62
N PRO A 261 9.25 17.61 4.49
CA PRO A 261 9.76 16.28 4.08
C PRO A 261 8.76 15.52 3.20
N ASP A 262 9.26 14.65 2.34
CA ASP A 262 8.42 13.79 1.49
C ASP A 262 7.90 12.61 2.33
N PRO A 263 6.56 12.39 2.45
CA PRO A 263 6.01 11.30 3.25
C PRO A 263 6.59 9.94 2.87
N LEU A 264 6.92 9.72 1.60
CA LEU A 264 7.50 8.46 1.12
C LEU A 264 8.91 8.17 1.69
N GLU A 265 9.59 9.16 2.28
CA GLU A 265 10.85 8.95 3.02
C GLU A 265 10.65 8.18 4.34
N PHE A 266 9.40 8.10 4.82
CA PHE A 266 9.02 7.47 6.08
C PHE A 266 8.29 6.13 5.87
N ILE A 267 8.42 5.57 4.68
CA ILE A 267 7.91 4.23 4.35
C ILE A 267 9.09 3.38 3.90
N ASP A 268 9.29 2.30 4.63
CA ASP A 268 10.23 1.25 4.29
C ASP A 268 9.47 -0.04 3.91
N ILE A 269 10.18 -1.00 3.33
CA ILE A 269 9.68 -2.32 2.99
C ILE A 269 10.71 -3.37 3.43
N GLU A 270 10.23 -4.48 3.97
CA GLU A 270 11.09 -5.61 4.31
C GLU A 270 11.46 -6.41 3.06
N THR A 271 12.74 -6.74 2.93
CA THR A 271 13.30 -7.55 1.84
C THR A 271 14.25 -8.58 2.42
N ALA A 272 14.69 -9.55 1.61
CA ALA A 272 15.69 -10.54 2.05
C ALA A 272 17.06 -9.91 2.39
N LEU A 273 17.34 -8.68 1.95
CA LEU A 273 18.54 -7.93 2.34
C LEU A 273 18.32 -7.01 3.55
N GLY A 274 17.17 -7.11 4.21
CA GLY A 274 16.75 -6.27 5.32
C GLY A 274 15.77 -5.16 4.92
N VAL A 275 15.56 -4.22 5.84
CA VAL A 275 14.65 -3.08 5.65
C VAL A 275 15.25 -2.08 4.66
N GLN A 276 14.47 -1.71 3.64
CA GLN A 276 14.88 -0.74 2.62
C GLN A 276 13.80 0.33 2.42
N PRO A 277 14.18 1.61 2.23
CA PRO A 277 13.19 2.64 1.91
C PRO A 277 12.48 2.39 0.58
N LEU A 278 11.15 2.49 0.59
CA LEU A 278 10.29 2.20 -0.56
C LEU A 278 10.53 3.17 -1.73
N ARG A 279 10.98 4.39 -1.40
CA ARG A 279 11.27 5.46 -2.38
C ARG A 279 12.56 5.23 -3.16
N ILE A 280 13.48 4.38 -2.68
CA ILE A 280 14.78 4.21 -3.31
C ILE A 280 14.60 3.76 -4.75
N ASP A 281 15.19 4.53 -5.67
CA ASP A 281 15.03 4.32 -7.09
C ASP A 281 16.31 3.79 -7.75
N LEU A 282 16.70 2.57 -7.37
CA LEU A 282 17.91 1.94 -7.91
C LEU A 282 17.60 1.18 -9.20
N GLY A 283 18.42 1.40 -10.22
CA GLY A 283 18.51 0.52 -11.38
C GLY A 283 19.24 -0.78 -11.04
N ILE A 284 19.27 -1.73 -11.98
CA ILE A 284 19.92 -3.03 -11.78
C ILE A 284 21.42 -2.85 -11.43
N ARG A 285 22.15 -2.02 -12.19
CA ARG A 285 23.59 -1.80 -11.98
C ARG A 285 23.87 -1.09 -10.65
N GLU A 286 23.12 -0.02 -10.37
CA GLU A 286 23.23 0.75 -9.13
C GLU A 286 22.89 -0.11 -7.89
N PHE A 287 21.91 -1.02 -8.02
CA PHE A 287 21.60 -1.98 -6.97
C PHE A 287 22.76 -2.94 -6.72
N VAL A 288 23.36 -3.51 -7.78
CA VAL A 288 24.50 -4.42 -7.64
C VAL A 288 25.70 -3.70 -7.01
N GLU A 289 25.99 -2.48 -7.45
CA GLU A 289 27.06 -1.66 -6.89
C GLU A 289 26.84 -1.37 -5.40
N LYS A 290 25.63 -0.95 -5.02
CA LYS A 290 25.30 -0.60 -3.64
C LYS A 290 25.31 -1.79 -2.69
N PHE A 291 24.73 -2.93 -3.08
CA PHE A 291 24.49 -4.07 -2.18
C PHE A 291 25.51 -5.19 -2.30
N TYR A 292 26.22 -5.28 -3.42
CA TYR A 292 27.26 -6.30 -3.65
C TYR A 292 28.67 -5.70 -3.83
N GLY A 293 28.81 -4.37 -3.91
CA GLY A 293 30.11 -3.71 -4.02
C GLY A 293 30.82 -3.93 -5.35
N VAL A 294 30.09 -4.37 -6.39
CA VAL A 294 30.64 -4.62 -7.72
C VAL A 294 30.36 -3.42 -8.62
N GLU A 295 31.41 -2.84 -9.20
CA GLU A 295 31.30 -1.71 -10.12
C GLU A 295 30.25 -1.97 -11.21
N GLY A 296 29.37 -1.00 -11.43
CA GLY A 296 28.19 -1.17 -12.28
C GLY A 296 28.51 -1.55 -13.73
N ASP A 297 29.69 -1.22 -14.25
CA ASP A 297 30.19 -1.56 -15.59
C ASP A 297 30.54 -3.05 -15.76
N ARG A 298 30.96 -3.71 -14.68
CA ARG A 298 31.24 -5.16 -14.65
C ARG A 298 29.98 -6.03 -14.62
N VAL A 299 28.81 -5.43 -14.46
CA VAL A 299 27.52 -6.13 -14.47
C VAL A 299 27.04 -6.33 -15.90
N ARG A 300 26.82 -7.58 -16.31
CA ARG A 300 26.20 -7.88 -17.59
C ARG A 300 24.69 -8.00 -17.41
N VAL A 301 23.93 -7.10 -18.04
CA VAL A 301 22.46 -7.15 -18.02
C VAL A 301 21.96 -7.65 -19.37
N SER A 302 21.22 -8.76 -19.36
CA SER A 302 20.58 -9.35 -20.54
C SER A 302 19.06 -9.40 -20.35
N LYS A 303 18.31 -9.32 -21.46
CA LYS A 303 16.86 -9.56 -21.44
C LYS A 303 16.59 -11.06 -21.45
N VAL A 304 15.58 -11.50 -20.70
CA VAL A 304 15.11 -12.89 -20.76
C VAL A 304 14.26 -13.07 -22.02
N ALA A 305 14.65 -14.01 -22.89
CA ALA A 305 13.91 -14.33 -24.10
C ALA A 305 12.56 -15.01 -23.77
N GLY A 306 11.53 -14.78 -24.59
CA GLY A 306 10.20 -15.40 -24.45
C GLY A 306 9.25 -14.71 -23.47
N VAL A 307 9.75 -13.93 -22.51
CA VAL A 307 8.93 -13.08 -21.63
C VAL A 307 8.87 -11.68 -22.24
N LEU A 308 7.69 -11.22 -22.63
CA LEU A 308 7.46 -9.95 -23.31
C LEU A 308 8.15 -8.77 -22.59
N ASN A 309 9.28 -8.35 -23.15
CA ASN A 309 10.02 -7.08 -23.00
C ASN A 309 10.31 -6.48 -21.60
N SER A 310 10.12 -7.22 -20.52
CA SER A 310 10.11 -6.62 -19.17
C SER A 310 10.85 -7.40 -18.07
N ALA A 311 11.52 -8.49 -18.42
CA ALA A 311 12.35 -9.30 -17.52
C ALA A 311 13.83 -9.27 -17.92
N TYR A 312 14.70 -9.19 -16.93
CA TYR A 312 16.14 -9.02 -17.08
C TYR A 312 16.88 -9.96 -16.13
N VAL A 313 18.04 -10.45 -16.57
CA VAL A 313 19.00 -11.13 -15.71
C VAL A 313 20.26 -10.28 -15.67
N ALA A 314 20.76 -10.05 -14.46
CA ALA A 314 22.06 -9.42 -14.26
C ALA A 314 23.05 -10.49 -13.79
N GLU A 315 24.19 -10.59 -14.47
CA GLU A 315 25.28 -11.50 -14.13
C GLU A 315 26.51 -10.68 -13.77
N PHE A 316 27.17 -11.02 -12.66
CA PHE A 316 28.36 -10.33 -12.17
C PHE A 316 29.24 -11.27 -11.35
N GLU A 317 30.54 -11.00 -11.32
CA GLU A 317 31.49 -11.78 -10.53
C GLU A 317 31.61 -11.21 -9.12
N LEU A 318 31.48 -12.07 -8.11
CA LEU A 318 31.65 -11.72 -6.70
C LEU A 318 32.50 -12.79 -6.03
N ASN A 319 33.63 -12.38 -5.46
CA ASN A 319 34.58 -13.26 -4.76
C ASN A 319 34.99 -14.50 -5.60
N GLY A 320 35.23 -14.32 -6.90
CA GLY A 320 35.59 -15.41 -7.82
C GLY A 320 34.44 -16.33 -8.24
N SER A 321 33.19 -15.99 -7.89
CA SER A 321 31.99 -16.76 -8.28
C SER A 321 31.05 -15.91 -9.12
N LEU A 322 30.51 -16.49 -10.20
CA LEU A 322 29.47 -15.84 -11.00
C LEU A 322 28.15 -15.83 -10.22
N LYS A 323 27.61 -14.65 -9.96
CA LYS A 323 26.30 -14.43 -9.33
C LYS A 323 25.31 -13.94 -10.36
N LYS A 324 24.04 -14.30 -10.15
CA LYS A 324 22.91 -13.87 -10.97
C LYS A 324 21.80 -13.29 -10.11
N ILE A 325 21.16 -12.26 -10.61
CA ILE A 325 19.92 -11.71 -10.05
C ILE A 325 18.87 -11.57 -11.16
N PHE A 326 17.62 -11.72 -10.78
CA PHE A 326 16.49 -11.53 -11.68
C PHE A 326 15.84 -10.18 -11.41
N ALA A 327 15.41 -9.50 -12.46
CA ALA A 327 14.85 -8.18 -12.39
C ALA A 327 13.62 -8.09 -13.29
N LYS A 328 12.50 -7.63 -12.75
CA LYS A 328 11.21 -7.57 -13.45
C LYS A 328 10.62 -6.17 -13.35
N LYS A 329 10.26 -5.60 -14.50
CA LYS A 329 9.59 -4.31 -14.62
C LYS A 329 8.11 -4.51 -14.96
N TYR A 330 7.21 -3.88 -14.23
CA TYR A 330 5.78 -3.99 -14.46
C TYR A 330 5.32 -2.84 -15.35
N LEU A 331 5.02 -3.17 -16.61
CA LEU A 331 4.55 -2.20 -17.59
C LEU A 331 3.03 -1.99 -17.50
N ASN A 332 2.56 -0.78 -17.78
CA ASN A 332 1.14 -0.46 -17.80
C ASN A 332 0.44 -1.08 -19.04
N TRP A 333 -0.90 -1.05 -19.06
CA TRP A 333 -1.82 -1.63 -20.06
C TRP A 333 -1.49 -1.40 -21.56
N THR A 334 -0.53 -0.52 -21.88
CA THR A 334 -0.02 -0.29 -23.24
C THR A 334 0.76 -1.48 -23.81
N ASP A 335 1.15 -2.46 -22.99
CA ASP A 335 1.76 -3.71 -23.45
C ASP A 335 0.70 -4.83 -23.53
N PHE A 336 0.12 -4.92 -24.73
CA PHE A 336 -1.00 -5.71 -25.27
C PHE A 336 -1.30 -7.12 -24.70
N LYS A 337 -0.37 -7.79 -24.00
CA LYS A 337 -0.49 -9.22 -23.59
C LYS A 337 -1.65 -9.47 -22.65
N TRP A 338 -1.70 -8.75 -21.53
CA TRP A 338 -2.72 -8.97 -20.49
C TRP A 338 -4.09 -8.48 -20.93
N PHE A 339 -4.13 -7.42 -21.75
CA PHE A 339 -5.37 -6.94 -22.36
C PHE A 339 -5.95 -7.98 -23.33
N ALA A 340 -5.12 -8.59 -24.18
CA ALA A 340 -5.54 -9.66 -25.07
C ALA A 340 -5.99 -10.92 -24.31
N ALA A 341 -5.23 -11.35 -23.30
CA ALA A 341 -5.59 -12.48 -22.44
C ALA A 341 -6.91 -12.23 -21.70
N TRP A 342 -7.11 -11.02 -21.19
CA TRP A 342 -8.37 -10.61 -20.56
C TRP A 342 -9.53 -10.68 -21.53
N ILE A 343 -9.46 -10.06 -22.72
CA ILE A 343 -10.53 -10.12 -23.74
C ILE A 343 -10.90 -11.58 -24.06
N TRP A 344 -9.88 -12.42 -24.24
CA TRP A 344 -10.07 -13.82 -24.62
C TRP A 344 -10.72 -14.65 -23.51
N CYS A 345 -10.46 -14.31 -22.25
CA CYS A 345 -10.98 -15.00 -21.08
C CYS A 345 -12.19 -14.30 -20.43
N ILE A 346 -12.81 -13.31 -21.10
CA ILE A 346 -14.00 -12.61 -20.58
C ILE A 346 -15.09 -13.64 -20.23
N GLY A 347 -15.62 -13.52 -19.01
CA GLY A 347 -16.64 -14.45 -18.48
C GLY A 347 -16.08 -15.78 -17.96
N VAL A 348 -14.76 -15.98 -17.99
CA VAL A 348 -14.07 -17.16 -17.44
C VAL A 348 -13.07 -16.75 -16.36
N LYS A 349 -12.11 -15.86 -16.65
CA LYS A 349 -11.07 -15.38 -15.71
C LYS A 349 -10.87 -13.88 -15.85
N ASN A 350 -10.74 -13.17 -14.72
CA ASN A 350 -10.48 -11.73 -14.71
C ASN A 350 -9.03 -11.43 -14.30
N PHE A 351 -8.16 -11.21 -15.29
CA PHE A 351 -6.75 -10.86 -15.05
C PHE A 351 -6.56 -9.42 -14.56
N SER A 352 -5.57 -9.21 -13.70
CA SER A 352 -5.20 -7.87 -13.24
C SER A 352 -4.41 -7.12 -14.32
N LEU A 353 -4.97 -6.04 -14.88
CA LEU A 353 -4.35 -5.26 -15.96
C LEU A 353 -3.40 -4.16 -15.46
N MET A 354 -3.57 -3.67 -14.24
CA MET A 354 -2.78 -2.57 -13.71
C MET A 354 -1.42 -3.05 -13.19
N ALA A 355 -0.34 -2.42 -13.65
CA ALA A 355 1.03 -2.74 -13.26
C ALA A 355 1.27 -2.68 -11.74
N SER A 356 0.69 -1.71 -11.04
CA SER A 356 0.82 -1.57 -9.59
C SER A 356 0.13 -2.72 -8.84
N ILE A 357 -1.00 -3.23 -9.35
CA ILE A 357 -1.69 -4.38 -8.76
C ILE A 357 -0.85 -5.63 -8.97
N ARG A 358 -0.37 -5.88 -10.20
CA ARG A 358 0.49 -7.02 -10.52
C ARG A 358 1.76 -7.06 -9.68
N MET A 359 2.45 -5.93 -9.57
CA MET A 359 3.64 -5.79 -8.72
C MET A 359 3.31 -6.00 -7.23
N SER A 360 2.19 -5.45 -6.76
CA SER A 360 1.73 -5.62 -5.38
C SER A 360 1.45 -7.08 -5.05
N ASN A 361 0.77 -7.79 -5.95
CA ASN A 361 0.50 -9.21 -5.82
C ASN A 361 1.79 -10.01 -5.74
N GLU A 362 2.76 -9.74 -6.62
CA GLU A 362 4.06 -10.42 -6.57
C GLU A 362 4.74 -10.21 -5.21
N ILE A 363 4.84 -8.97 -4.73
CA ILE A 363 5.44 -8.64 -3.43
C ILE A 363 4.76 -9.44 -2.32
N TYR A 364 3.43 -9.44 -2.33
CA TYR A 364 2.66 -10.08 -1.29
C TYR A 364 2.76 -11.61 -1.34
N PHE A 365 2.51 -12.24 -2.50
CA PHE A 365 2.43 -13.69 -2.63
C PHE A 365 3.78 -14.39 -2.60
N VAL A 366 4.86 -13.76 -3.09
CA VAL A 366 6.22 -14.26 -2.88
C VAL A 366 6.47 -14.46 -1.37
N ASN A 367 6.28 -13.39 -0.58
CA ASN A 367 6.52 -13.48 0.86
C ASN A 367 5.53 -14.39 1.57
N LYS A 368 4.24 -14.35 1.19
CA LYS A 368 3.20 -15.18 1.80
C LYS A 368 3.44 -16.67 1.57
N LEU A 369 3.83 -17.07 0.35
CA LEU A 369 4.13 -18.47 0.05
C LEU A 369 5.38 -18.95 0.78
N MET A 370 6.41 -18.11 0.93
CA MET A 370 7.58 -18.43 1.76
C MET A 370 7.20 -18.67 3.23
N GLU A 371 6.37 -17.80 3.82
CA GLU A 371 5.86 -17.98 5.20
C GLU A 371 5.07 -19.28 5.37
N LEU A 372 4.39 -19.73 4.31
CA LEU A 372 3.62 -20.97 4.28
C LEU A 372 4.50 -22.21 4.01
N GLY A 373 5.80 -22.03 3.79
CA GLY A 373 6.78 -23.10 3.58
C GLY A 373 7.05 -23.47 2.12
N PHE A 374 6.51 -22.73 1.15
CA PHE A 374 6.78 -22.95 -0.27
C PHE A 374 8.05 -22.23 -0.72
N ASN A 375 8.73 -22.78 -1.73
CA ASN A 375 9.91 -22.14 -2.31
C ASN A 375 9.49 -21.10 -3.34
N THR A 376 9.92 -19.85 -3.16
CA THR A 376 9.76 -18.78 -4.16
C THR A 376 11.05 -17.98 -4.33
N ALA A 377 11.09 -17.11 -5.34
CA ALA A 377 12.22 -16.21 -5.55
C ALA A 377 12.17 -15.02 -4.58
N GLU A 378 13.01 -15.05 -3.54
CA GLU A 378 13.17 -13.98 -2.56
C GLU A 378 13.32 -12.60 -3.21
N ILE A 379 12.60 -11.61 -2.69
CA ILE A 379 12.69 -10.22 -3.14
C ILE A 379 13.90 -9.56 -2.47
N LEU A 380 14.80 -9.05 -3.30
CA LEU A 380 16.01 -8.37 -2.88
C LEU A 380 15.85 -6.85 -2.88
N HIS A 381 14.98 -6.30 -3.75
CA HIS A 381 14.69 -4.87 -3.82
C HIS A 381 13.34 -4.60 -4.47
N VAL A 382 12.68 -3.53 -4.03
CA VAL A 382 11.45 -3.01 -4.62
C VAL A 382 11.64 -1.51 -4.89
N SER A 383 11.49 -1.09 -6.13
CA SER A 383 11.31 0.32 -6.50
C SER A 383 9.86 0.53 -6.91
N TRP A 384 9.08 1.14 -6.01
CA TRP A 384 7.69 1.47 -6.30
C TRP A 384 7.54 2.49 -7.44
N PRO A 385 8.34 3.59 -7.49
CA PRO A 385 8.24 4.58 -8.56
C PRO A 385 8.49 4.02 -9.96
N ARG A 386 9.49 3.13 -10.12
CA ARG A 386 9.79 2.48 -11.41
C ARG A 386 8.88 1.29 -11.73
N LYS A 387 8.04 0.88 -10.78
CA LYS A 387 7.26 -0.36 -10.81
C LYS A 387 8.14 -1.55 -11.13
N PHE A 388 9.12 -1.78 -10.28
CA PHE A 388 10.25 -2.66 -10.57
C PHE A 388 10.65 -3.45 -9.33
N ILE A 389 10.93 -4.75 -9.51
CA ILE A 389 11.37 -5.66 -8.46
C ILE A 389 12.66 -6.36 -8.89
N ILE A 390 13.58 -6.52 -7.95
CA ILE A 390 14.74 -7.42 -8.08
C ILE A 390 14.53 -8.61 -7.14
N GLN A 391 14.70 -9.81 -7.68
CA GLN A 391 14.59 -11.07 -6.96
C GLN A 391 15.89 -11.87 -7.08
N ARG A 392 16.08 -12.81 -6.15
CA ARG A 392 17.10 -13.84 -6.28
C ARG A 392 16.84 -14.63 -7.56
N TYR A 393 17.87 -14.82 -8.37
CA TYR A 393 17.79 -15.72 -9.51
C TYR A 393 17.69 -17.17 -9.01
N VAL A 394 16.72 -17.93 -9.54
CA VAL A 394 16.57 -19.35 -9.23
C VAL A 394 17.20 -20.15 -10.35
N ASP A 395 18.30 -20.83 -10.06
CA ASP A 395 18.91 -21.78 -11.00
C ASP A 395 18.03 -23.02 -11.13
N GLY A 396 17.74 -23.41 -12.37
CA GLY A 396 16.90 -24.58 -12.64
C GLY A 396 16.34 -24.59 -14.05
N VAL A 397 15.42 -25.53 -14.27
CA VAL A 397 14.69 -25.67 -15.54
C VAL A 397 13.18 -25.61 -15.27
N ASN A 398 12.40 -25.08 -16.21
CA ASN A 398 10.95 -25.06 -16.07
C ASN A 398 10.32 -26.47 -16.21
N LEU A 399 9.02 -26.61 -15.91
CA LEU A 399 8.33 -27.91 -15.99
C LEU A 399 8.40 -28.55 -17.38
N VAL A 400 8.27 -27.78 -18.47
CA VAL A 400 8.36 -28.33 -19.83
C VAL A 400 9.72 -28.96 -20.05
N GLU A 401 10.79 -28.23 -19.77
CA GLU A 401 12.15 -28.75 -19.89
C GLU A 401 12.43 -29.92 -18.94
N ALA A 402 11.89 -29.91 -17.72
CA ALA A 402 12.03 -31.01 -16.78
C ALA A 402 11.38 -32.30 -17.33
N LEU A 403 10.18 -32.19 -17.92
CA LEU A 403 9.47 -33.30 -18.56
C LEU A 403 10.17 -33.77 -19.86
N GLU A 404 10.79 -32.87 -20.62
CA GLU A 404 11.55 -33.23 -21.82
C GLU A 404 12.86 -33.96 -21.48
N ARG A 405 13.52 -33.57 -20.39
CA ARG A 405 14.80 -34.14 -19.93
C ARG A 405 14.64 -35.41 -19.09
N SER A 406 13.42 -35.85 -18.80
CA SER A 406 13.17 -37.08 -18.03
C SER A 406 13.81 -38.29 -18.71
N LYS A 407 14.54 -39.12 -17.95
CA LYS A 407 15.29 -40.27 -18.48
C LYS A 407 14.39 -41.44 -18.84
N ASP A 408 13.32 -41.63 -18.07
CA ASP A 408 12.38 -42.74 -18.20
C ASP A 408 10.95 -42.31 -17.82
N VAL A 409 10.01 -43.26 -17.96
CA VAL A 409 8.59 -43.03 -17.72
C VAL A 409 8.31 -42.76 -16.24
N GLU A 410 9.03 -43.42 -15.34
CA GLU A 410 8.95 -43.24 -13.89
C GLU A 410 9.34 -41.82 -13.48
N GLU A 411 10.45 -41.28 -13.98
CA GLU A 411 10.87 -39.90 -13.72
C GLU A 411 9.87 -38.90 -14.27
N PHE A 412 9.37 -39.11 -15.50
CA PHE A 412 8.32 -38.28 -16.10
C PHE A 412 7.06 -38.23 -15.23
N ARG A 413 6.57 -39.40 -14.78
CA ARG A 413 5.39 -39.50 -13.92
C ARG A 413 5.64 -38.87 -12.56
N ARG A 414 6.83 -39.07 -11.97
CA ARG A 414 7.20 -38.46 -10.68
C ARG A 414 7.19 -36.93 -10.76
N ILE A 415 7.75 -36.35 -11.82
CA ILE A 415 7.73 -34.89 -12.04
C ILE A 415 6.29 -34.38 -12.10
N ALA A 416 5.43 -35.02 -12.91
CA ALA A 416 4.03 -34.65 -13.03
C ALA A 416 3.26 -34.77 -11.70
N PHE A 417 3.51 -35.84 -10.94
CA PHE A 417 2.93 -36.08 -9.62
C PHE A 417 3.33 -34.99 -8.62
N GLU A 418 4.62 -34.65 -8.52
CA GLU A 418 5.11 -33.64 -7.58
C GLU A 418 4.53 -32.25 -7.88
N VAL A 419 4.36 -31.87 -9.15
CA VAL A 419 3.68 -30.60 -9.50
C VAL A 419 2.20 -30.64 -9.12
N GLY A 420 1.50 -31.74 -9.40
CA GLY A 420 0.10 -31.90 -9.00
C GLY A 420 -0.08 -31.76 -7.50
N LYS A 421 0.77 -32.43 -6.73
CA LYS A 421 0.78 -32.36 -5.26
C LYS A 421 1.09 -30.94 -4.77
N LEU A 422 2.13 -30.29 -5.30
CA LEU A 422 2.51 -28.93 -4.94
C LEU A 422 1.35 -27.94 -5.18
N LEU A 423 0.69 -28.03 -6.34
CA LEU A 423 -0.44 -27.15 -6.65
C LEU A 423 -1.63 -27.40 -5.71
N ALA A 424 -1.90 -28.66 -5.35
CA ALA A 424 -2.92 -29.00 -4.36
C ALA A 424 -2.60 -28.43 -2.97
N GLU A 425 -1.34 -28.47 -2.55
CA GLU A 425 -0.89 -27.89 -1.28
C GLU A 425 -1.08 -26.36 -1.26
N VAL A 426 -0.82 -25.67 -2.38
CA VAL A 426 -1.09 -24.24 -2.54
C VAL A 426 -2.59 -23.94 -2.49
N HIS A 427 -3.41 -24.67 -3.26
CA HIS A 427 -4.87 -24.51 -3.27
C HIS A 427 -5.50 -24.78 -1.90
N ARG A 428 -4.94 -25.72 -1.12
CA ARG A 428 -5.38 -25.98 0.26
C ARG A 428 -5.17 -24.79 1.21
N LYS A 429 -4.30 -23.84 0.85
CA LYS A 429 -4.15 -22.56 1.56
C LYS A 429 -5.14 -21.49 1.07
N GLY A 430 -6.03 -21.81 0.14
CA GLY A 430 -6.99 -20.88 -0.48
C GLY A 430 -6.35 -19.92 -1.47
N ILE A 431 -5.17 -20.26 -2.01
CA ILE A 431 -4.41 -19.44 -2.94
C ILE A 431 -4.52 -20.03 -4.34
N CYS A 432 -4.89 -19.20 -5.31
CA CYS A 432 -4.74 -19.48 -6.73
C CYS A 432 -3.51 -18.76 -7.29
N LEU A 433 -2.76 -19.42 -8.17
CA LEU A 433 -1.66 -18.84 -8.93
C LEU A 433 -2.16 -17.87 -10.02
N GLY A 434 -3.29 -18.18 -10.65
CA GLY A 434 -3.99 -17.32 -11.60
C GLY A 434 -3.42 -17.28 -13.02
N ASP A 435 -2.09 -17.30 -13.17
CA ASP A 435 -1.37 -17.61 -14.43
C ASP A 435 -0.54 -18.88 -14.19
N CYS A 436 -1.24 -20.00 -14.04
CA CYS A 436 -0.68 -21.29 -13.66
C CYS A 436 -0.13 -22.02 -14.90
N ASN A 437 0.88 -21.45 -15.53
CA ASN A 437 1.54 -22.03 -16.69
C ASN A 437 2.76 -22.89 -16.28
N PRO A 438 3.25 -23.81 -17.14
CA PRO A 438 4.37 -24.68 -16.79
C PRO A 438 5.71 -23.95 -16.59
N PHE A 439 5.83 -22.69 -17.02
CA PHE A 439 7.05 -21.89 -16.81
C PHE A 439 7.13 -21.28 -15.41
N SER A 440 6.01 -21.24 -14.68
CA SER A 440 5.93 -20.77 -13.30
C SER A 440 6.50 -21.77 -12.28
N PHE A 441 6.87 -22.98 -12.72
CA PHE A 441 7.45 -24.04 -11.88
C PHE A 441 8.91 -24.28 -12.28
N ILE A 442 9.86 -23.91 -11.42
CA ILE A 442 11.29 -24.09 -11.67
C ILE A 442 11.84 -25.23 -10.81
N PHE A 443 12.34 -26.27 -11.47
CA PHE A 443 13.02 -27.40 -10.85
C PHE A 443 14.49 -27.05 -10.63
N ALA A 444 14.84 -26.83 -9.37
CA ALA A 444 16.21 -26.56 -8.96
C ALA A 444 17.04 -27.86 -8.95
N PRO A 445 18.38 -27.77 -9.13
CA PRO A 445 19.28 -28.93 -9.10
C PRO A 445 19.26 -29.72 -7.79
N ASP A 446 18.84 -29.09 -6.69
CA ASP A 446 18.73 -29.70 -5.36
C ASP A 446 17.39 -30.45 -5.15
N GLY A 447 16.56 -30.55 -6.19
CA GLY A 447 15.29 -31.27 -6.17
C GLY A 447 14.10 -30.45 -5.67
N ARG A 448 14.30 -29.19 -5.26
CA ARG A 448 13.19 -28.29 -4.87
C ARG A 448 12.49 -27.72 -6.10
N ILE A 449 11.18 -27.47 -5.97
CA ILE A 449 10.37 -26.78 -6.97
C ILE A 449 10.09 -25.38 -6.46
N PHE A 450 10.47 -24.37 -7.22
CA PHE A 450 10.22 -22.96 -6.95
C PHE A 450 9.02 -22.46 -7.76
N LEU A 451 8.13 -21.73 -7.10
CA LEU A 451 7.05 -20.99 -7.74
C LEU A 451 7.53 -19.58 -8.08
N VAL A 452 7.34 -19.17 -9.33
CA VAL A 452 7.73 -17.86 -9.85
C VAL A 452 6.55 -17.23 -10.61
N ASP A 453 6.66 -15.94 -10.93
CA ASP A 453 5.64 -15.16 -11.66
C ASP A 453 4.28 -15.09 -10.93
N LEU A 454 4.30 -14.62 -9.69
CA LEU A 454 3.14 -14.63 -8.78
C LEU A 454 2.24 -13.39 -8.91
N GLU A 455 2.35 -12.66 -10.04
CA GLU A 455 1.68 -11.38 -10.23
C GLU A 455 0.15 -11.48 -10.42
N GLN A 456 -0.35 -12.65 -10.82
CA GLN A 456 -1.79 -12.96 -10.97
C GLN A 456 -2.36 -13.76 -9.79
N CYS A 457 -1.56 -14.01 -8.76
CA CYS A 457 -2.00 -14.73 -7.58
C CYS A 457 -3.14 -13.99 -6.88
N SER A 458 -4.06 -14.75 -6.28
CA SER A 458 -5.18 -14.19 -5.53
C SER A 458 -5.75 -15.19 -4.53
N TYR A 459 -6.44 -14.68 -3.52
CA TYR A 459 -7.36 -15.48 -2.69
C TYR A 459 -8.71 -15.53 -3.41
N ASN A 460 -8.98 -16.60 -4.17
CA ASN A 460 -10.25 -16.85 -4.85
C ASN A 460 -10.38 -18.33 -5.21
N ASP A 461 -11.59 -18.89 -5.19
CA ASP A 461 -11.87 -20.30 -5.50
C ASP A 461 -11.86 -20.63 -7.00
N MET A 462 -10.88 -20.12 -7.75
CA MET A 462 -10.68 -20.48 -9.15
C MET A 462 -9.61 -21.57 -9.31
N HIS A 463 -9.54 -22.50 -8.36
CA HIS A 463 -8.59 -23.62 -8.39
C HIS A 463 -8.72 -24.45 -9.67
N SER A 464 -9.94 -24.61 -10.18
CA SER A 464 -10.23 -25.28 -11.45
C SER A 464 -9.65 -24.56 -12.67
N TRP A 465 -9.51 -23.23 -12.63
CA TRP A 465 -8.80 -22.48 -13.69
C TRP A 465 -7.31 -22.81 -13.68
N ASP A 466 -6.65 -22.78 -12.52
CA ASP A 466 -5.21 -23.07 -12.44
C ASP A 466 -4.90 -24.49 -12.94
N LEU A 467 -5.77 -25.45 -12.58
CA LEU A 467 -5.68 -26.82 -13.08
C LEU A 467 -5.87 -26.91 -14.59
N ALA A 468 -6.92 -26.28 -15.13
CA ALA A 468 -7.19 -26.30 -16.56
C ALA A 468 -6.05 -25.64 -17.35
N GLU A 469 -5.60 -24.47 -16.92
CA GLU A 469 -4.50 -23.75 -17.56
C GLU A 469 -3.23 -24.61 -17.59
N LEU A 470 -2.80 -25.15 -16.45
CA LEU A 470 -1.59 -25.95 -16.38
C LEU A 470 -1.68 -27.22 -17.25
N LEU A 471 -2.80 -27.93 -17.21
CA LEU A 471 -3.02 -29.15 -17.97
C LEU A 471 -2.99 -28.90 -19.49
N TYR A 472 -3.72 -27.90 -19.96
CA TYR A 472 -3.80 -27.57 -21.38
C TYR A 472 -2.48 -26.99 -21.89
N TYR A 473 -1.90 -26.05 -21.15
CA TYR A 473 -0.67 -25.36 -21.54
C TYR A 473 0.50 -26.34 -21.58
N THR A 474 0.64 -27.24 -20.60
CA THR A 474 1.68 -28.28 -20.62
C THR A 474 1.45 -29.26 -21.76
N SER A 475 0.20 -29.68 -22.00
CA SER A 475 -0.14 -30.60 -23.09
C SER A 475 0.21 -30.08 -24.49
N HIS A 476 0.29 -28.77 -24.68
CA HIS A 476 0.75 -28.16 -25.93
C HIS A 476 2.17 -28.60 -26.31
N TYR A 477 3.05 -28.73 -25.32
CA TYR A 477 4.46 -29.06 -25.51
C TYR A 477 4.73 -30.58 -25.47
N LEU A 478 3.75 -31.38 -25.05
CA LEU A 478 3.90 -32.83 -24.94
C LEU A 478 3.52 -33.56 -26.23
N ARG A 479 4.17 -34.70 -26.48
CA ARG A 479 3.72 -35.61 -27.54
C ARG A 479 2.34 -36.18 -27.18
N PRO A 480 1.46 -36.47 -28.15
CA PRO A 480 0.10 -36.97 -27.87
C PRO A 480 0.03 -38.23 -26.98
N LYS A 481 1.07 -39.08 -26.98
CA LYS A 481 1.16 -40.29 -26.14
C LYS A 481 1.54 -39.98 -24.68
N GLN A 482 2.14 -38.82 -24.41
CA GLN A 482 2.58 -38.39 -23.08
C GLN A 482 1.46 -37.67 -22.30
N VAL A 483 0.49 -37.07 -23.00
CA VAL A 483 -0.60 -36.28 -22.39
C VAL A 483 -1.38 -37.08 -21.34
N GLU A 484 -1.77 -38.32 -21.64
CA GLU A 484 -2.53 -39.17 -20.70
C GLU A 484 -1.69 -39.57 -19.48
N SER A 485 -0.40 -39.88 -19.70
CA SER A 485 0.53 -40.23 -18.60
C SER A 485 0.78 -39.03 -17.68
N PHE A 486 0.95 -37.84 -18.27
CA PHE A 486 1.10 -36.58 -17.53
C PHE A 486 -0.15 -36.27 -16.72
N ALA A 487 -1.32 -36.23 -17.38
CA ALA A 487 -2.57 -35.85 -16.74
C ALA A 487 -2.98 -36.83 -15.62
N SER A 488 -2.77 -38.13 -15.82
CA SER A 488 -3.05 -39.13 -14.77
C SER A 488 -2.11 -38.97 -13.57
N ALA A 489 -0.79 -38.91 -13.78
CA ALA A 489 0.16 -38.74 -12.69
C ALA A 489 0.00 -37.40 -11.95
N PHE A 490 -0.27 -36.33 -12.69
CA PHE A 490 -0.61 -35.02 -12.12
C PHE A 490 -1.87 -35.08 -11.26
N ALA A 491 -2.95 -35.71 -11.75
CA ALA A 491 -4.19 -35.87 -10.99
C ALA A 491 -3.99 -36.74 -9.74
N GLU A 492 -3.20 -37.82 -9.83
CA GLU A 492 -2.81 -38.65 -8.69
C GLU A 492 -2.10 -37.79 -7.62
N GLY A 493 -1.17 -36.93 -8.03
CA GLY A 493 -0.48 -35.99 -7.14
C GLY A 493 -1.43 -34.98 -6.52
N TYR A 494 -2.28 -34.35 -7.32
CA TYR A 494 -3.22 -33.34 -6.85
C TYR A 494 -4.21 -33.90 -5.82
N LEU A 495 -4.73 -35.09 -6.06
CA LEU A 495 -5.69 -35.75 -5.17
C LEU A 495 -5.11 -36.23 -3.83
N THR A 496 -3.79 -36.13 -3.62
CA THR A 496 -3.20 -36.44 -2.31
C THR A 496 -3.74 -35.55 -1.19
N VAL A 497 -4.03 -34.28 -1.49
CA VAL A 497 -4.55 -33.30 -0.53
C VAL A 497 -5.58 -32.33 -1.12
N GLY A 498 -5.78 -32.35 -2.44
CA GLY A 498 -6.69 -31.49 -3.18
C GLY A 498 -8.08 -32.09 -3.37
N ASP A 499 -9.03 -31.25 -3.79
CA ASP A 499 -10.42 -31.63 -4.01
C ASP A 499 -10.66 -32.17 -5.43
N PRO A 500 -11.19 -33.40 -5.59
CA PRO A 500 -11.60 -33.94 -6.89
C PRO A 500 -12.57 -33.06 -7.67
N GLY A 501 -13.44 -32.30 -6.99
CA GLY A 501 -14.41 -31.40 -7.62
C GLY A 501 -13.73 -30.35 -8.51
N ASN A 502 -12.60 -29.80 -8.07
CA ASN A 502 -11.82 -28.84 -8.85
C ASN A 502 -11.22 -29.46 -10.12
N LEU A 503 -10.77 -30.72 -10.07
CA LEU A 503 -10.28 -31.44 -11.26
C LEU A 503 -11.41 -31.74 -12.25
N ILE A 504 -12.60 -32.10 -11.76
CA ILE A 504 -13.76 -32.32 -12.62
C ILE A 504 -14.18 -31.00 -13.28
N GLU A 505 -14.26 -29.90 -12.52
CA GLU A 505 -14.62 -28.60 -13.07
C GLU A 505 -13.58 -28.08 -14.07
N ALA A 506 -12.28 -28.37 -13.86
CA ALA A 506 -11.21 -28.02 -14.80
C ALA A 506 -11.40 -28.63 -16.21
N LEU A 507 -12.22 -29.69 -16.33
CA LEU A 507 -12.58 -30.33 -17.60
C LEU A 507 -13.79 -29.69 -18.30
N ASP A 508 -14.40 -28.67 -17.70
CA ASP A 508 -15.55 -28.00 -18.28
C ASP A 508 -15.24 -27.39 -19.65
N VAL A 509 -16.26 -27.42 -20.52
CA VAL A 509 -16.18 -26.89 -21.88
C VAL A 509 -15.82 -25.39 -21.90
N LYS A 510 -16.17 -24.65 -20.83
CA LYS A 510 -15.82 -23.22 -20.68
C LYS A 510 -14.31 -22.99 -20.72
N TYR A 511 -13.52 -23.86 -20.08
CA TYR A 511 -12.06 -23.77 -20.06
C TYR A 511 -11.45 -24.31 -21.34
N ALA A 512 -11.95 -25.45 -21.85
CA ALA A 512 -11.52 -26.00 -23.13
C ALA A 512 -11.64 -24.99 -24.27
N ARG A 513 -12.74 -24.21 -24.29
CA ARG A 513 -12.96 -23.14 -25.27
C ARG A 513 -11.96 -21.99 -25.10
N ALA A 514 -11.72 -21.55 -23.87
CA ALA A 514 -10.76 -20.48 -23.59
C ALA A 514 -9.32 -20.90 -23.95
N LEU A 515 -8.98 -22.17 -23.79
CA LEU A 515 -7.62 -22.68 -24.01
C LEU A 515 -7.46 -23.39 -25.38
N ALA A 516 -8.46 -23.31 -26.25
CA ALA A 516 -8.52 -24.05 -27.52
C ALA A 516 -7.34 -23.74 -28.47
N LEU A 517 -6.79 -22.53 -28.43
CA LEU A 517 -5.63 -22.14 -29.24
C LEU A 517 -4.32 -22.81 -28.81
N LEU A 518 -4.26 -23.29 -27.56
CA LEU A 518 -3.09 -23.94 -26.99
C LEU A 518 -3.13 -25.46 -27.15
N ALA A 519 -4.23 -26.04 -27.63
CA ALA A 519 -4.43 -27.48 -27.55
C ALA A 519 -4.95 -28.07 -28.86
N SER A 520 -4.46 -29.26 -29.20
CA SER A 520 -5.03 -30.07 -30.28
C SER A 520 -6.50 -30.39 -29.96
N PRO A 521 -7.40 -30.54 -30.96
CA PRO A 521 -8.78 -30.96 -30.72
C PRO A 521 -8.92 -32.27 -29.93
N LEU A 522 -7.89 -33.12 -29.94
CA LEU A 522 -7.85 -34.38 -29.18
C LEU A 522 -7.45 -34.21 -27.70
N THR A 523 -6.78 -33.11 -27.35
CA THR A 523 -6.27 -32.86 -25.99
C THR A 523 -7.39 -32.84 -24.94
N PRO A 524 -8.54 -32.14 -25.12
CA PRO A 524 -9.63 -32.17 -24.15
C PRO A 524 -10.15 -33.58 -23.85
N ILE A 525 -10.25 -34.43 -24.88
CA ILE A 525 -10.74 -35.81 -24.76
C ILE A 525 -9.76 -36.62 -23.92
N LYS A 526 -8.47 -36.56 -24.25
CA LYS A 526 -7.40 -37.27 -23.53
C LYS A 526 -7.26 -36.84 -22.08
N LEU A 527 -7.31 -35.54 -21.82
CA LEU A 527 -7.29 -35.00 -20.45
C LEU A 527 -8.48 -35.53 -19.65
N LYS A 528 -9.68 -35.51 -20.25
CA LYS A 528 -10.89 -36.01 -19.60
C LYS A 528 -10.81 -37.50 -19.29
N GLU A 529 -10.39 -38.33 -20.24
CA GLU A 529 -10.23 -39.78 -20.03
C GLU A 529 -9.21 -40.08 -18.92
N ALA A 530 -8.03 -39.46 -18.98
CA ALA A 530 -6.97 -39.65 -18.00
C ALA A 530 -7.40 -39.22 -16.58
N ILE A 531 -7.95 -38.02 -16.43
CA ILE A 531 -8.34 -37.48 -15.12
C ILE A 531 -9.52 -38.26 -14.53
N MET A 532 -10.55 -38.57 -15.32
CA MET A 532 -11.70 -39.35 -14.84
C MET A 532 -11.31 -40.78 -14.46
N SER A 533 -10.27 -41.35 -15.08
CA SER A 533 -9.77 -42.68 -14.69
C SER A 533 -9.12 -42.70 -13.30
N VAL A 534 -8.58 -41.56 -12.85
CA VAL A 534 -7.99 -41.41 -11.51
C VAL A 534 -9.06 -41.04 -10.49
N VAL A 535 -9.92 -40.07 -10.80
CA VAL A 535 -10.98 -39.58 -9.90
C VAL A 535 -12.01 -40.66 -9.53
N ARG A 536 -12.18 -41.68 -10.40
CA ARG A 536 -13.12 -42.80 -10.17
C ARG A 536 -12.52 -43.96 -9.38
N ARG A 537 -11.21 -43.97 -9.14
CA ARG A 537 -10.54 -44.95 -8.27
C ARG A 537 -10.73 -44.53 -6.82
#